data_AF-A0A809S4Z0-F1
#
_entry.id   AF-A0A809S4Z0-F1
#
_cell.length_a   1.000
_cell.length_b   1.000
_cell.length_c   1.000
_cell.angle_alpha   90.00
_cell.angle_beta   90.00
_cell.angle_gamma   90.00
#
_symmetry.space_group_name_H-M   'P 1'
#
loop_
_entity.id
_entity.type
_entity.pdbx_description
1 polymer ?
#
loop_
_entity_poly.entity_id
_entity_poly.type
_entity_poly.pdbx_seq_one_letter_code
_entity_poly.pdbx_strand_id
1 'polypeptide(L)'
;MSLIQTLFGGVVAVVLIHLILGKFGIANYWRGVVSGALVSIAILAYSMIQGLSLDTVSIHLAVFLSTATAMTLLTGAKKEPSNRMHWIPKIFIGFFMVLFVVDGSFVSISSKGVSTQVASWFLPKANIKPVYTAFSGVTRHDEHAGAPEAEQLKKLNSLQTLGWKIEIDGVNNLIAGEKLTNAIVVNLHDKQNQPILNADVQVRFFRAGNVAAVAESRLDDGGLGQYNGQFTIPHSGTWIMRTEIEAEGKRLEVDRDVLAKKAG
;
A
#
# COMPACT_ATOMS: atom_id res chain seq x y z
N MET A 1 19.42 -5.28 -4.88
CA MET A 1 19.16 -5.45 -3.44
C MET A 1 18.18 -4.37 -3.02
N SER A 2 17.18 -4.67 -2.20
CA SER A 2 16.24 -3.63 -1.75
C SER A 2 16.92 -2.68 -0.76
N LEU A 3 16.49 -1.42 -0.75
CA LEU A 3 17.00 -0.39 0.17
C LEU A 3 16.92 -0.85 1.64
N ILE A 4 15.85 -1.58 1.99
CA ILE A 4 15.67 -2.14 3.33
C ILE A 4 16.79 -3.13 3.69
N GLN A 5 17.25 -3.94 2.73
CA GLN A 5 18.29 -4.96 2.95
C GLN A 5 19.67 -4.33 3.15
N THR A 6 20.02 -3.33 2.35
CA THR A 6 21.33 -2.66 2.46
C THR A 6 21.41 -1.79 3.72
N LEU A 7 20.31 -1.14 4.09
CA LEU A 7 20.23 -0.32 5.28
C LEU A 7 20.24 -1.17 6.55
N PHE A 8 19.39 -2.19 6.64
CA PHE A 8 19.38 -3.10 7.78
C PHE A 8 20.70 -3.87 7.90
N GLY A 9 21.21 -4.38 6.77
CA GLY A 9 22.50 -5.07 6.71
C GLY A 9 23.65 -4.19 7.18
N GLY A 10 23.69 -2.92 6.78
CA GLY A 10 24.72 -1.98 7.22
C GLY A 10 24.63 -1.65 8.71
N VAL A 11 23.43 -1.49 9.27
CA VAL A 11 23.25 -1.31 10.73
C VAL A 11 23.79 -2.51 11.50
N VAL A 12 23.42 -3.73 11.08
CA VAL A 12 23.93 -4.97 11.69
C VAL A 12 25.45 -5.05 11.56
N ALA A 13 26.01 -4.69 10.40
CA ALA A 13 27.46 -4.65 10.19
C ALA A 13 28.15 -3.68 11.16
N VAL A 14 27.64 -2.45 11.32
CA VAL A 14 28.18 -1.46 12.27
C VAL A 14 28.21 -2.04 13.69
N VAL A 15 27.12 -2.64 14.14
CA VAL A 15 27.03 -3.25 15.48
C VAL A 15 28.02 -4.40 15.63
N LEU A 16 28.07 -5.33 14.68
CA LEU A 16 28.98 -6.47 14.73
C LEU A 16 30.44 -6.03 14.74
N ILE A 17 30.82 -5.10 13.86
CA ILE A 17 32.17 -4.54 13.79
C ILE A 17 32.50 -3.88 15.14
N HIS A 18 31.62 -3.04 15.68
CA HIS A 18 31.83 -2.39 16.98
C HIS A 18 32.08 -3.39 18.11
N LEU A 19 31.30 -4.48 18.18
CA LEU A 19 31.45 -5.54 19.18
C LEU A 19 32.74 -6.34 18.99
N ILE A 20 33.09 -6.66 17.74
CA ILE A 20 34.32 -7.40 17.40
C ILE A 20 35.54 -6.58 17.80
N LEU A 21 35.61 -5.30 17.41
CA LEU A 21 36.69 -4.40 17.83
C LEU A 21 36.77 -4.29 19.36
N GLY A 22 35.63 -4.43 20.05
CA GLY A 22 35.60 -4.49 21.48
C GLY A 22 36.19 -5.75 22.10
N LYS A 23 36.02 -6.90 21.46
CA LYS A 23 36.70 -8.14 21.84
C LYS A 23 38.22 -8.05 21.64
N PHE A 24 38.67 -7.28 20.66
CA PHE A 24 40.10 -7.02 20.40
C PHE A 24 40.72 -5.93 21.29
N GLY A 25 39.97 -5.39 22.27
CA GLY A 25 40.51 -4.44 23.25
C GLY A 25 40.74 -3.03 22.74
N ILE A 26 40.25 -2.68 21.54
CA ILE A 26 40.36 -1.33 20.97
C ILE A 26 39.63 -0.34 21.88
N ALA A 27 40.09 0.92 22.00
CA ALA A 27 39.40 1.90 22.85
C ALA A 27 38.00 2.23 22.30
N ASN A 28 37.03 2.49 23.18
CA ASN A 28 35.62 2.62 22.81
C ASN A 28 35.34 3.67 21.72
N TYR A 29 36.00 4.83 21.83
CA TYR A 29 35.94 5.89 20.82
C TYR A 29 36.31 5.37 19.42
N TRP A 30 37.43 4.65 19.30
CA TRP A 30 37.92 4.11 18.04
C TRP A 30 37.03 3.00 17.49
N ARG A 31 36.35 2.22 18.35
CA ARG A 31 35.34 1.24 17.89
C ARG A 31 34.21 1.94 17.15
N GLY A 32 33.71 3.05 17.70
CA GLY A 32 32.69 3.89 17.09
C GLY A 32 33.12 4.44 15.74
N VAL A 33 34.27 5.12 15.71
CA VAL A 33 34.81 5.74 14.50
C VAL A 33 35.03 4.69 13.40
N VAL A 34 35.69 3.58 13.72
CA VAL A 34 36.02 2.55 12.73
C VAL A 34 34.76 1.82 12.23
N SER A 35 33.84 1.45 13.13
CA SER A 35 32.60 0.77 12.71
C SER A 35 31.73 1.65 11.81
N GLY A 36 31.56 2.94 12.15
CA GLY A 36 30.82 3.88 11.32
C GLY A 36 31.51 4.19 9.99
N ALA A 37 32.81 4.49 10.01
CA ALA A 37 33.56 4.86 8.82
C ALA A 37 33.69 3.69 7.83
N LEU A 38 34.02 2.48 8.30
CA LEU A 38 34.22 1.32 7.43
C LEU A 38 32.96 0.99 6.62
N VAL A 39 31.80 0.94 7.29
CA VAL A 39 30.52 0.63 6.64
C VAL A 39 30.06 1.79 5.74
N SER A 40 30.33 3.03 6.13
CA SER A 40 30.02 4.22 5.31
C SER A 40 30.86 4.29 4.03
N ILE A 41 32.15 3.96 4.11
CA ILE A 41 33.03 3.88 2.93
C ILE A 41 32.58 2.74 2.02
N ALA A 42 32.19 1.59 2.59
CA ALA A 42 31.70 0.46 1.82
C ALA A 42 30.44 0.80 1.00
N ILE A 43 29.46 1.51 1.59
CA ILE A 43 28.25 1.92 0.86
C ILE A 43 28.55 3.00 -0.18
N LEU A 44 29.48 3.92 0.09
CA LEU A 44 29.92 4.92 -0.89
C LEU A 44 30.61 4.27 -2.09
N ALA A 45 31.51 3.32 -1.85
CA ALA A 45 32.16 2.55 -2.92
C ALA A 45 31.15 1.73 -3.73
N TYR A 46 30.21 1.08 -3.05
CA TYR A 46 29.12 0.36 -3.70
C TYR A 46 28.24 1.29 -4.55
N SER A 47 27.96 2.49 -4.06
CA SER A 47 27.18 3.51 -4.77
C SER A 47 27.83 3.96 -6.08
N MET A 48 29.16 4.07 -6.12
CA MET A 48 29.89 4.45 -7.34
C MET A 48 29.76 3.37 -8.43
N ILE A 49 29.64 2.10 -8.05
CA ILE A 49 29.55 0.98 -8.98
C ILE A 49 28.11 0.78 -9.48
N GLN A 50 27.12 0.87 -8.58
CA GLN A 50 25.72 0.56 -8.90
C GLN A 50 24.86 1.79 -9.23
N GLY A 51 25.40 3.00 -9.11
CA GLY A 51 24.68 4.23 -9.42
C GLY A 51 23.53 4.52 -8.45
N LEU A 52 23.76 4.35 -7.14
CA LEU A 52 22.77 4.74 -6.14
C LEU A 52 22.51 6.25 -6.18
N SER A 53 21.26 6.64 -5.93
CA SER A 53 20.88 8.04 -5.84
C SER A 53 21.46 8.71 -4.58
N LEU A 54 21.78 10.00 -4.66
CA LEU A 54 22.48 10.74 -3.59
C LEU A 54 21.67 10.84 -2.29
N ASP A 55 20.35 10.93 -2.41
CA ASP A 55 19.38 10.89 -1.31
C ASP A 55 19.43 9.54 -0.58
N THR A 56 19.48 8.44 -1.32
CA THR A 56 19.61 7.09 -0.76
C THR A 56 20.90 6.96 0.04
N VAL A 57 22.03 7.40 -0.52
CA VAL A 57 23.34 7.37 0.15
C VAL A 57 23.34 8.21 1.43
N SER A 58 22.70 9.37 1.39
CA SER A 58 22.60 10.29 2.53
C SER A 58 21.87 9.64 3.72
N ILE A 59 20.77 8.93 3.45
CA ILE A 59 20.03 8.18 4.48
C ILE A 59 20.92 7.10 5.10
N HIS A 60 21.67 6.35 4.30
CA HIS A 60 22.58 5.31 4.81
C HIS A 60 23.67 5.90 5.72
N LEU A 61 24.31 6.98 5.29
CA LEU A 61 25.32 7.69 6.08
C LEU A 61 24.77 8.17 7.42
N ALA A 62 23.62 8.84 7.40
CA ALA A 62 22.99 9.35 8.62
C ALA A 62 22.68 8.22 9.62
N VAL A 63 22.11 7.12 9.13
CA VAL A 63 21.75 5.97 9.97
C VAL A 63 22.99 5.25 10.51
N PHE A 64 24.01 5.02 9.68
CA PHE A 64 25.23 4.30 10.11
C PHE A 64 26.03 5.10 11.12
N LEU A 65 26.19 6.41 10.92
CA LEU A 65 26.88 7.29 11.86
C LEU A 65 26.10 7.43 13.17
N SER A 66 24.78 7.57 13.11
CA SER A 66 23.93 7.60 14.31
C SER A 66 24.03 6.29 15.10
N THR A 67 24.01 5.15 14.41
CA THR A 67 24.16 3.81 15.03
C THR A 67 25.52 3.67 15.70
N ALA A 68 26.60 4.05 15.02
CA ALA A 68 27.96 4.00 15.56
C ALA A 68 28.12 4.90 16.81
N THR A 69 27.49 6.08 16.78
CA THR A 69 27.46 7.02 17.91
C THR A 69 26.68 6.43 19.08
N ALA A 70 25.48 5.89 18.82
CA ALA A 70 24.66 5.24 19.83
C ALA A 70 25.41 4.06 20.48
N MET A 71 26.07 3.21 19.68
CA MET A 71 26.90 2.13 20.20
C MET A 71 28.00 2.65 21.11
N THR A 72 28.74 3.67 20.66
CA THR A 72 29.83 4.28 21.46
C THR A 72 29.33 4.85 22.79
N LEU A 73 28.16 5.48 22.81
CA LEU A 73 27.56 5.99 24.05
C LEU A 73 27.12 4.87 24.99
N LEU A 74 26.48 3.82 24.44
CA LEU A 74 25.96 2.69 25.21
C LEU A 74 27.07 1.83 25.82
N THR A 75 28.18 1.64 25.11
CA THR A 75 29.32 0.82 25.58
C THR A 75 30.36 1.64 26.35
N GLY A 76 30.31 2.97 26.27
CA GLY A 76 31.22 3.89 26.95
C GLY A 76 30.80 4.26 28.37
N ALA A 77 29.54 4.02 28.74
CA ALA A 77 29.08 4.16 30.11
C ALA A 77 29.84 3.16 30.99
N LYS A 78 30.83 3.64 31.76
CA LYS A 78 31.58 2.83 32.72
C LYS A 78 30.59 2.07 33.59
N LYS A 79 30.79 0.76 33.72
CA LYS A 79 30.09 -0.08 34.70
C LYS A 79 30.44 0.42 36.11
N GLU A 80 29.70 1.41 36.59
CA GLU A 80 29.53 1.61 38.02
C GLU A 80 28.93 0.32 38.59
N PRO A 81 29.56 -0.31 39.60
CA PRO A 81 29.00 -1.49 40.25
C PRO A 81 27.89 -1.04 41.19
N SER A 82 26.77 -0.56 40.66
CA SER A 82 25.56 -0.33 41.46
C SER A 82 24.30 -0.21 40.59
N ASN A 83 23.50 -1.27 40.69
CA ASN A 83 22.07 -1.24 40.98
C ASN A 83 21.13 -0.55 39.96
N ARG A 84 20.40 -1.41 39.23
CA ARG A 84 19.17 -1.13 38.45
C ARG A 84 19.35 -0.12 37.32
N MET A 85 19.16 -0.60 36.10
CA MET A 85 18.93 0.19 34.89
C MET A 85 18.12 1.47 35.20
N HIS A 86 18.66 2.62 34.78
CA HIS A 86 18.10 3.94 35.02
C HIS A 86 16.59 3.96 34.67
N TRP A 87 15.80 4.64 35.49
CA TRP A 87 14.34 4.70 35.36
C TRP A 87 13.89 5.30 34.03
N ILE A 88 14.66 6.22 33.45
CA ILE A 88 14.38 6.88 32.18
C ILE A 88 14.29 5.88 31.00
N PRO A 89 15.31 5.05 30.71
CA PRO A 89 15.21 3.98 29.73
C PRO A 89 13.99 3.06 29.91
N LYS A 90 13.62 2.73 31.15
CA LYS A 90 12.45 1.87 31.43
C LYS A 90 11.14 2.53 31.06
N ILE A 91 11.01 3.84 31.31
CA ILE A 91 9.84 4.63 30.90
C ILE A 91 9.73 4.67 29.38
N PHE A 92 10.84 4.92 28.67
CA PHE A 92 10.84 4.92 27.22
C PHE A 92 10.43 3.57 26.64
N ILE A 93 10.99 2.47 27.15
CA ILE A 93 10.62 1.11 26.71
C ILE A 93 9.13 0.85 26.98
N GLY A 94 8.62 1.20 28.17
CA GLY A 94 7.20 1.04 28.49
C GLY A 94 6.30 1.86 27.55
N PHE A 95 6.66 3.11 27.29
CA PHE A 95 5.93 3.99 26.38
C PHE A 95 5.88 3.41 24.96
N PHE A 96 7.02 3.00 24.40
CA PHE A 96 7.07 2.38 23.07
C PHE A 96 6.35 1.03 23.02
N MET A 97 6.34 0.27 24.11
CA MET A 97 5.58 -0.98 24.20
C MET A 97 4.08 -0.73 24.15
N VAL A 98 3.59 0.32 24.83
CA VAL A 98 2.18 0.74 24.74
C VAL A 98 1.84 1.19 23.32
N LEU A 99 2.67 2.03 22.70
CA LEU A 99 2.47 2.45 21.31
C LEU A 99 2.42 1.25 20.36
N PHE A 100 3.35 0.31 20.50
CA PHE A 100 3.37 -0.90 19.69
C PHE A 100 2.08 -1.72 19.80
N VAL A 101 1.51 -1.85 21.00
CA VAL A 101 0.24 -2.55 21.21
C VAL A 101 -0.93 -1.76 20.61
N VAL A 102 -0.97 -0.44 20.81
CA VAL A 102 -2.04 0.43 20.29
C VAL A 102 -2.01 0.47 18.76
N ASP A 103 -0.85 0.75 18.18
CA ASP A 103 -0.66 0.81 16.73
C ASP A 103 -0.89 -0.55 16.09
N GLY A 104 -0.36 -1.63 16.69
CA GLY A 104 -0.62 -2.99 16.24
C GLY A 104 -2.10 -3.36 16.32
N SER A 105 -2.81 -2.89 17.34
CA SER A 105 -4.27 -3.06 17.44
C SER A 105 -5.00 -2.27 16.37
N PHE A 106 -4.62 -1.02 16.10
CA PHE A 106 -5.21 -0.23 15.01
C PHE A 106 -4.96 -0.84 13.64
N VAL A 107 -3.75 -1.32 13.37
CA VAL A 107 -3.42 -2.06 12.14
C VAL A 107 -4.28 -3.32 12.04
N SER A 108 -4.38 -4.11 13.12
CA SER A 108 -5.22 -5.31 13.16
C SER A 108 -6.70 -4.99 12.90
N ILE A 109 -7.24 -3.95 13.53
CA ILE A 109 -8.61 -3.47 13.33
C ILE A 109 -8.82 -2.97 11.90
N SER A 110 -7.85 -2.24 11.35
CA SER A 110 -7.91 -1.73 9.99
C SER A 110 -7.90 -2.86 8.96
N SER A 111 -7.06 -3.87 9.15
CA SER A 111 -6.91 -5.00 8.21
C SER A 111 -8.00 -6.07 8.36
N LYS A 112 -8.47 -6.36 9.58
CA LYS A 112 -9.37 -7.49 9.88
C LYS A 112 -10.75 -7.06 10.36
N GLY A 113 -10.98 -5.77 10.58
CA GLY A 113 -12.17 -5.23 11.25
C GLY A 113 -12.09 -5.38 12.77
N VAL A 114 -12.98 -4.69 13.49
CA VAL A 114 -13.11 -4.85 14.94
C VAL A 114 -13.65 -6.25 15.25
N SER A 115 -13.01 -6.96 16.18
CA SER A 115 -13.50 -8.28 16.62
C SER A 115 -14.94 -8.18 17.16
N THR A 116 -15.76 -9.21 16.90
CA THR A 116 -17.18 -9.24 17.30
C THR A 116 -17.39 -9.06 18.81
N GLN A 117 -16.46 -9.52 19.64
CA GLN A 117 -16.48 -9.32 21.11
C GLN A 117 -16.34 -7.84 21.50
N VAL A 118 -15.39 -7.12 20.91
CA VAL A 118 -15.20 -5.67 21.20
C VAL A 118 -16.34 -4.85 20.59
N ALA A 119 -16.78 -5.20 19.38
CA ALA A 119 -17.90 -4.54 18.72
C ALA A 119 -19.21 -4.70 19.53
N SER A 120 -19.43 -5.86 20.16
CA SER A 120 -20.65 -6.12 20.95
C SER A 120 -20.79 -5.25 22.20
N TRP A 121 -19.68 -4.69 22.72
CA TRP A 121 -19.72 -3.82 23.89
C TRP A 121 -20.26 -2.43 23.57
N PHE A 122 -20.07 -1.95 22.33
CA PHE A 122 -20.56 -0.64 21.87
C PHE A 122 -21.78 -0.73 20.93
N LEU A 123 -21.98 -1.85 20.24
CA LEU A 123 -23.07 -2.08 19.28
C LEU A 123 -23.92 -3.29 19.72
N PRO A 124 -25.08 -3.06 20.37
CA PRO A 124 -25.93 -4.14 20.93
C PRO A 124 -26.46 -5.16 19.90
N LYS A 125 -26.30 -4.91 18.59
CA LYS A 125 -26.78 -5.78 17.50
C LYS A 125 -25.66 -6.47 16.69
N ALA A 126 -24.40 -6.33 17.08
CA ALA A 126 -23.25 -6.95 16.39
C ALA A 126 -23.26 -8.49 16.40
N ASN A 127 -24.05 -9.11 17.30
CA ASN A 127 -24.19 -10.57 17.39
C ASN A 127 -25.18 -11.16 16.36
N ILE A 128 -26.00 -10.33 15.70
CA ILE A 128 -27.04 -10.75 14.74
C ILE A 128 -26.62 -10.46 13.29
N LYS A 129 -25.79 -9.43 13.07
CA LYS A 129 -25.18 -9.11 11.77
C LYS A 129 -23.74 -8.64 12.00
N PRO A 130 -22.72 -9.33 11.46
CA PRO A 130 -21.33 -8.88 11.58
C PRO A 130 -21.18 -7.54 10.85
N VAL A 131 -20.78 -6.51 11.61
CA VAL A 131 -20.51 -5.17 11.08
C VAL A 131 -19.06 -5.13 10.63
N TYR A 132 -18.82 -5.08 9.33
CA TYR A 132 -17.48 -4.93 8.77
C TYR A 132 -17.04 -3.47 8.89
N THR A 133 -16.12 -3.21 9.83
CA THR A 133 -15.55 -1.87 10.08
C THR A 133 -14.13 -1.72 9.52
N ALA A 134 -13.67 -2.67 8.71
CA ALA A 134 -12.38 -2.55 8.04
C ALA A 134 -12.44 -1.36 7.08
N PHE A 135 -11.49 -0.44 7.21
CA PHE A 135 -11.34 0.68 6.28
C PHE A 135 -10.96 0.07 4.93
N SER A 136 -11.69 0.36 3.84
CA SER A 136 -11.44 -0.24 2.52
C SER A 136 -10.19 0.32 1.83
N GLY A 137 -9.21 0.78 2.61
CA GLY A 137 -8.03 1.54 2.21
C GLY A 137 -7.32 0.90 1.03
N VAL A 138 -7.67 1.38 -0.16
CA VAL A 138 -6.93 1.14 -1.39
C VAL A 138 -5.77 2.11 -1.44
N THR A 139 -4.77 1.89 -0.60
CA THR A 139 -3.41 2.40 -0.87
C THR A 139 -2.67 1.30 -1.62
N ARG A 140 -2.47 1.50 -2.92
CA ARG A 140 -1.60 0.67 -3.76
C ARG A 140 -0.24 0.56 -3.07
N HIS A 141 0.24 -0.66 -2.88
CA HIS A 141 1.62 -0.93 -2.50
C HIS A 141 2.42 -1.09 -3.80
N ASP A 142 2.77 0.01 -4.44
CA ASP A 142 3.83 0.06 -5.45
C ASP A 142 4.96 0.98 -4.96
N GLU A 143 6.18 0.74 -5.44
CA GLU A 143 7.40 1.46 -5.05
C GLU A 143 7.39 2.97 -5.43
N HIS A 144 6.23 3.52 -5.82
CA HIS A 144 6.01 4.93 -6.17
C HIS A 144 4.91 5.56 -5.29
N ALA A 145 4.82 5.12 -4.03
CA ALA A 145 3.87 5.58 -3.00
C ALA A 145 4.11 7.02 -2.48
N GLY A 146 4.38 7.97 -3.38
CA GLY A 146 4.65 9.38 -3.06
C GLY A 146 3.64 10.40 -3.60
N ALA A 147 2.62 10.01 -4.36
CA ALA A 147 1.74 11.01 -4.99
C ALA A 147 0.28 10.57 -5.23
N PRO A 148 -0.47 10.10 -4.22
CA PRO A 148 -1.89 9.77 -4.39
C PRO A 148 -2.74 10.97 -4.83
N GLU A 149 -2.38 12.19 -4.41
CA GLU A 149 -3.12 13.40 -4.80
C GLU A 149 -2.91 13.78 -6.27
N ALA A 150 -1.69 13.66 -6.80
CA ALA A 150 -1.39 14.05 -8.18
C ALA A 150 -2.01 13.09 -9.21
N GLU A 151 -2.08 11.79 -8.89
CA GLU A 151 -2.70 10.81 -9.79
C GLU A 151 -4.22 10.96 -9.82
N GLN A 152 -4.86 11.21 -8.67
CA GLN A 152 -6.29 11.49 -8.60
C GLN A 152 -6.65 12.81 -9.30
N LEU A 153 -5.82 13.86 -9.12
CA LEU A 153 -5.97 15.12 -9.85
C LEU A 153 -5.76 14.94 -11.36
N LYS A 154 -4.79 14.11 -11.79
CA LYS A 154 -4.62 13.76 -13.22
C LYS A 154 -5.85 13.03 -13.76
N LYS A 155 -6.44 12.09 -13.01
CA LYS A 155 -7.68 11.40 -13.43
C LYS A 155 -8.85 12.36 -13.59
N LEU A 156 -9.07 13.25 -12.62
CA LEU A 156 -10.10 14.28 -12.69
C LEU A 156 -9.86 15.26 -13.85
N ASN A 157 -8.60 15.66 -14.06
CA ASN A 157 -8.21 16.53 -15.16
C ASN A 157 -8.36 15.85 -16.53
N SER A 158 -8.00 14.57 -16.66
CA SER A 158 -8.22 13.77 -17.87
C SER A 158 -9.71 13.64 -18.20
N LEU A 159 -10.56 13.40 -17.21
CA LEU A 159 -12.02 13.38 -17.40
C LEU A 159 -12.55 14.75 -17.86
N GLN A 160 -12.06 15.85 -17.26
CA GLN A 160 -12.44 17.21 -17.65
C GLN A 160 -11.91 17.64 -19.03
N THR A 161 -10.71 17.22 -19.41
CA THR A 161 -10.07 17.61 -20.68
C THR A 161 -10.60 16.80 -21.86
N LEU A 162 -10.95 15.53 -21.66
CA LEU A 162 -11.55 14.69 -22.71
C LEU A 162 -13.02 14.99 -22.92
N GLY A 163 -13.76 15.32 -21.86
CA GLY A 163 -15.18 15.65 -21.95
C GLY A 163 -16.06 14.48 -22.40
N TRP A 164 -15.56 13.25 -22.33
CA TRP A 164 -16.31 12.04 -22.68
C TRP A 164 -17.41 11.78 -21.65
N LYS A 165 -18.60 11.45 -22.14
CA LYS A 165 -19.74 11.00 -21.34
C LYS A 165 -19.83 9.49 -21.43
N ILE A 166 -19.83 8.84 -20.26
CA ILE A 166 -19.84 7.39 -20.12
C ILE A 166 -21.07 6.99 -19.31
N GLU A 167 -22.05 6.42 -19.99
CA GLU A 167 -23.27 5.90 -19.41
C GLU A 167 -23.20 4.37 -19.41
N ILE A 168 -23.60 3.74 -18.30
CA ILE A 168 -23.50 2.28 -18.16
C ILE A 168 -24.82 1.74 -17.66
N ASP A 169 -25.47 0.92 -18.48
CA ASP A 169 -26.74 0.28 -18.18
C ASP A 169 -26.55 -1.17 -17.67
N GLY A 170 -27.53 -1.67 -16.92
CA GLY A 170 -27.52 -3.02 -16.34
C GLY A 170 -26.87 -3.12 -14.94
N VAL A 171 -26.06 -2.13 -14.56
CA VAL A 171 -25.26 -2.13 -13.32
C VAL A 171 -26.12 -2.09 -12.04
N ASN A 172 -27.33 -1.52 -12.09
CA ASN A 172 -28.23 -1.41 -10.93
C ASN A 172 -29.00 -2.70 -10.62
N ASN A 173 -29.00 -3.66 -11.55
CA ASN A 173 -29.79 -4.88 -11.50
C ASN A 173 -28.92 -6.14 -11.55
N LEU A 174 -27.67 -6.05 -11.08
CA LEU A 174 -26.76 -7.19 -11.05
C LEU A 174 -27.28 -8.28 -10.10
N ILE A 175 -27.33 -9.52 -10.60
CA ILE A 175 -27.73 -10.72 -9.87
C ILE A 175 -26.50 -11.63 -9.75
N ALA A 176 -26.25 -12.08 -8.52
CA ALA A 176 -25.18 -13.01 -8.23
C ALA A 176 -25.61 -14.47 -8.41
N GLY A 177 -24.75 -15.25 -9.05
CA GLY A 177 -24.85 -16.70 -9.21
C GLY A 177 -23.85 -17.21 -10.26
N GLU A 178 -23.26 -18.38 -10.03
CA GLU A 178 -22.25 -18.98 -10.92
C GLU A 178 -22.77 -19.33 -12.32
N LYS A 179 -24.10 -19.42 -12.49
CA LYS A 179 -24.77 -19.75 -13.75
C LYS A 179 -25.63 -18.60 -14.29
N LEU A 180 -25.54 -17.43 -13.66
CA LEU A 180 -26.34 -16.26 -14.02
C LEU A 180 -25.45 -15.22 -14.69
N THR A 181 -25.89 -14.76 -15.84
CA THR A 181 -25.18 -13.78 -16.64
C THR A 181 -25.89 -12.44 -16.56
N ASN A 182 -25.12 -11.39 -16.33
CA ASN A 182 -25.60 -10.01 -16.27
C ASN A 182 -25.18 -9.30 -17.55
N ALA A 183 -26.15 -8.74 -18.27
CA ALA A 183 -25.88 -7.90 -19.43
C ALA A 183 -25.48 -6.50 -18.96
N ILE A 184 -24.38 -6.00 -19.51
CA ILE A 184 -23.86 -4.67 -19.25
C ILE A 184 -23.64 -3.97 -20.58
N VAL A 185 -24.12 -2.74 -20.66
CA VAL A 185 -24.05 -1.92 -21.86
C VAL A 185 -23.35 -0.62 -21.50
N VAL A 186 -22.28 -0.27 -22.20
CA VAL A 186 -21.53 0.96 -22.02
C VAL A 186 -21.78 1.85 -23.25
N ASN A 187 -22.40 3.01 -23.05
CA ASN A 187 -22.60 4.01 -24.09
C ASN A 187 -21.53 5.10 -23.95
N LEU A 188 -20.76 5.32 -25.03
CA LEU A 188 -19.65 6.26 -25.10
C LEU A 188 -19.98 7.42 -26.04
N HIS A 189 -20.00 8.62 -25.49
CA HIS A 189 -20.18 9.85 -26.24
C HIS A 189 -19.05 10.84 -25.98
N ASP A 190 -18.68 11.62 -27.00
CA ASP A 190 -17.72 12.71 -26.86
C ASP A 190 -18.35 13.97 -26.22
N LYS A 191 -17.56 15.03 -26.13
CA LYS A 191 -18.01 16.32 -25.58
C LYS A 191 -19.14 16.96 -26.40
N GLN A 192 -19.22 16.66 -27.69
CA GLN A 192 -20.22 17.12 -28.65
C GLN A 192 -21.43 16.16 -28.74
N ASN A 193 -21.48 15.14 -27.86
CA ASN A 193 -22.51 14.11 -27.81
C ASN A 193 -22.53 13.15 -29.01
N GLN A 194 -21.45 13.12 -29.79
CA GLN A 194 -21.26 12.17 -30.89
C GLN A 194 -20.78 10.82 -30.35
N PRO A 195 -21.24 9.70 -30.94
CA PRO A 195 -20.82 8.37 -30.50
C PRO A 195 -19.33 8.15 -30.79
N ILE A 196 -18.60 7.65 -29.80
CA ILE A 196 -17.19 7.25 -29.97
C ILE A 196 -17.17 5.85 -30.57
N LEU A 197 -16.62 5.70 -31.78
CA LEU A 197 -16.57 4.44 -32.51
C LEU A 197 -15.18 3.79 -32.41
N ASN A 198 -15.13 2.47 -32.56
CA ASN A 198 -13.90 1.66 -32.52
C ASN A 198 -13.07 1.84 -31.23
N ALA A 199 -13.74 2.09 -30.10
CA ALA A 199 -13.09 2.08 -28.80
C ALA A 199 -12.80 0.64 -28.37
N ASP A 200 -11.63 0.40 -27.78
CA ASP A 200 -11.41 -0.80 -26.99
C ASP A 200 -11.96 -0.57 -25.58
N VAL A 201 -13.02 -1.30 -25.22
CA VAL A 201 -13.64 -1.21 -23.90
C VAL A 201 -13.48 -2.54 -23.18
N GLN A 202 -12.82 -2.49 -22.03
CA GLN A 202 -12.64 -3.64 -21.14
C GLN A 202 -13.30 -3.36 -19.80
N VAL A 203 -14.05 -4.33 -19.29
CA VAL A 203 -14.68 -4.25 -17.97
C VAL A 203 -14.20 -5.38 -17.09
N ARG A 204 -13.83 -5.04 -15.86
CA ARG A 204 -13.41 -5.99 -14.83
C ARG A 204 -14.20 -5.78 -13.54
N PHE A 205 -14.53 -6.89 -12.89
CA PHE A 205 -15.14 -6.93 -11.56
C PHE A 205 -14.18 -7.55 -10.56
N PHE A 206 -13.98 -6.86 -9.45
CA PHE A 206 -13.17 -7.34 -8.34
C PHE A 206 -13.75 -6.85 -7.01
N ARG A 207 -13.24 -7.39 -5.90
CA ARG A 207 -13.67 -6.99 -4.57
C ARG A 207 -12.69 -5.98 -3.97
N ALA A 208 -13.21 -5.05 -3.19
CA ALA A 208 -12.37 -4.21 -2.35
C ALA A 208 -11.52 -5.12 -1.43
N GLY A 209 -10.20 -5.11 -1.58
CA GLY A 209 -9.26 -5.98 -0.85
C GLY A 209 -8.81 -7.25 -1.57
N ASN A 210 -9.40 -7.60 -2.72
CA ASN A 210 -8.90 -8.65 -3.61
C ASN A 210 -8.87 -8.13 -5.05
N VAL A 211 -7.66 -7.79 -5.51
CA VAL A 211 -7.41 -7.23 -6.85
C VAL A 211 -7.45 -8.27 -7.97
N ALA A 212 -7.53 -9.57 -7.65
CA ALA A 212 -7.74 -10.59 -8.67
C ALA A 212 -9.13 -10.38 -9.29
N ALA A 213 -9.15 -10.06 -10.59
CA ALA A 213 -10.39 -9.94 -11.34
C ALA A 213 -11.12 -11.28 -11.32
N VAL A 214 -12.39 -11.26 -10.92
CA VAL A 214 -13.24 -12.46 -10.86
C VAL A 214 -14.06 -12.60 -12.13
N ALA A 215 -14.36 -11.48 -12.79
CA ALA A 215 -14.96 -11.46 -14.12
C ALA A 215 -14.31 -10.32 -14.92
N GLU A 216 -13.78 -10.66 -16.08
CA GLU A 216 -13.15 -9.72 -17.01
C GLU A 216 -13.60 -10.09 -18.43
N SER A 217 -14.01 -9.09 -19.19
CA SER A 217 -14.31 -9.25 -20.61
C SER A 217 -14.09 -7.95 -21.34
N ARG A 218 -13.57 -8.08 -22.56
CA ARG A 218 -13.69 -7.05 -23.59
C ARG A 218 -15.16 -6.99 -24.01
N LEU A 219 -15.68 -5.78 -24.22
CA LEU A 219 -17.04 -5.59 -24.72
C LEU A 219 -17.04 -5.62 -26.24
N ASP A 220 -18.09 -6.22 -26.80
CA ASP A 220 -18.34 -6.27 -28.23
C ASP A 220 -18.93 -4.94 -28.70
N ASP A 221 -18.49 -4.45 -29.85
CA ASP A 221 -19.02 -3.21 -30.45
C ASP A 221 -20.45 -3.47 -30.97
N GLY A 222 -21.42 -2.81 -30.33
CA GLY A 222 -22.85 -2.82 -30.67
C GLY A 222 -23.25 -1.75 -31.69
N GLY A 223 -22.31 -0.92 -32.14
CA GLY A 223 -22.56 0.21 -33.03
C GLY A 223 -23.07 1.45 -32.30
N LEU A 224 -22.97 2.62 -32.96
CA LEU A 224 -23.41 3.92 -32.42
C LEU A 224 -22.78 4.25 -31.05
N GLY A 225 -21.54 3.81 -30.81
CA GLY A 225 -20.81 4.06 -29.55
C GLY A 225 -21.31 3.22 -28.37
N GLN A 226 -22.10 2.18 -28.63
CA GLN A 226 -22.57 1.22 -27.65
C GLN A 226 -21.65 -0.01 -27.62
N TYR A 227 -21.25 -0.42 -26.43
CA TYR A 227 -20.40 -1.58 -26.19
C TYR A 227 -21.10 -2.54 -25.23
N ASN A 228 -21.23 -3.81 -25.62
CA ASN A 228 -22.04 -4.80 -24.93
C ASN A 228 -21.17 -5.92 -24.35
N GLY A 229 -21.50 -6.34 -23.13
CA GLY A 229 -20.78 -7.43 -22.46
C GLY A 229 -21.69 -8.24 -21.55
N GLN A 230 -21.27 -9.47 -21.28
CA GLN A 230 -21.99 -10.42 -20.45
C GLN A 230 -21.08 -10.94 -19.35
N PHE A 231 -21.49 -10.76 -18.08
CA PHE A 231 -20.65 -11.03 -16.93
C PHE A 231 -21.33 -11.95 -15.92
N THR A 232 -20.61 -12.98 -15.48
CA THR A 232 -21.04 -13.85 -14.38
C THR A 232 -20.46 -13.31 -13.08
N ILE A 233 -21.31 -13.01 -12.10
CA ILE A 233 -20.88 -12.52 -10.78
C ILE A 233 -21.16 -13.63 -9.76
N PRO A 234 -20.14 -14.31 -9.21
CA PRO A 234 -20.37 -15.55 -8.46
C PRO A 234 -21.03 -15.32 -7.10
N HIS A 235 -20.78 -14.17 -6.45
CA HIS A 235 -21.21 -13.93 -5.07
C HIS A 235 -21.93 -12.59 -4.91
N SER A 236 -22.98 -12.56 -4.08
CA SER A 236 -23.70 -11.32 -3.75
C SER A 236 -22.84 -10.37 -2.89
N GLY A 237 -23.19 -9.09 -2.91
CA GLY A 237 -22.53 -8.03 -2.15
C GLY A 237 -21.98 -6.92 -3.03
N THR A 238 -21.14 -6.07 -2.44
CA THR A 238 -20.50 -4.94 -3.13
C THR A 238 -19.30 -5.41 -3.95
N TRP A 239 -19.20 -4.89 -5.16
CA TRP A 239 -18.13 -5.12 -6.11
C TRP A 239 -17.64 -3.78 -6.65
N ILE A 240 -16.39 -3.74 -7.10
CA ILE A 240 -15.86 -2.61 -7.86
C ILE A 240 -15.87 -3.03 -9.33
N MET A 241 -16.54 -2.23 -10.16
CA MET A 241 -16.51 -2.32 -11.60
C MET A 241 -15.51 -1.30 -12.13
N ARG A 242 -14.49 -1.79 -12.84
CA ARG A 242 -13.52 -0.96 -13.55
C ARG A 242 -13.77 -1.05 -15.03
N THR A 243 -14.00 0.11 -15.65
CA THR A 243 -14.12 0.26 -17.09
C THR A 243 -12.88 0.96 -17.61
N GLU A 244 -12.14 0.25 -18.46
CA GLU A 244 -10.96 0.76 -19.16
C GLU A 244 -11.35 1.00 -20.62
N ILE A 245 -11.15 2.23 -21.09
CA ILE A 245 -11.53 2.68 -22.42
C ILE A 245 -10.27 3.19 -23.11
N GLU A 246 -9.93 2.61 -24.25
CA GLU A 246 -8.91 3.11 -25.14
C GLU A 246 -9.54 3.52 -26.47
N ALA A 247 -9.53 4.82 -26.76
CA ALA A 247 -10.05 5.37 -28.00
C ALA A 247 -9.19 6.55 -28.45
N GLU A 248 -9.00 6.70 -29.76
CA GLU A 248 -8.23 7.81 -30.35
C GLU A 248 -6.79 7.97 -29.77
N GLY A 249 -6.15 6.86 -29.40
CA GLY A 249 -4.82 6.86 -28.78
C GLY A 249 -4.79 7.39 -27.35
N LYS A 250 -5.95 7.52 -26.70
CA LYS A 250 -6.11 7.97 -25.32
C LYS A 250 -6.74 6.86 -24.49
N ARG A 251 -6.22 6.68 -23.28
CA ARG A 251 -6.68 5.69 -22.33
C ARG A 251 -7.34 6.37 -21.13
N LEU A 252 -8.50 5.87 -20.74
CA LEU A 252 -9.27 6.32 -19.60
C LEU A 252 -9.69 5.12 -18.73
N GLU A 253 -9.60 5.27 -17.41
CA GLU A 253 -9.99 4.26 -16.44
C GLU A 253 -11.03 4.86 -15.48
N VAL A 254 -12.18 4.20 -15.35
CA VAL A 254 -13.29 4.63 -14.50
C VAL A 254 -13.69 3.49 -13.55
N ASP A 255 -13.62 3.77 -12.26
CA ASP A 255 -14.03 2.84 -11.20
C ASP A 255 -15.41 3.26 -10.65
N ARG A 256 -16.29 2.29 -10.44
CA ARG A 256 -17.60 2.49 -9.78
C ARG A 256 -17.91 1.33 -8.83
N ASP A 257 -18.52 1.68 -7.69
CA ASP A 257 -19.07 0.68 -6.78
C ASP A 257 -20.43 0.18 -7.29
N VAL A 258 -20.60 -1.14 -7.29
CA VAL A 258 -21.79 -1.81 -7.81
C VAL A 258 -22.29 -2.86 -6.83
N LEU A 259 -23.60 -3.09 -6.77
CA LEU A 259 -24.22 -4.03 -5.85
C LEU A 259 -24.81 -5.22 -6.60
N ALA A 260 -24.27 -6.41 -6.35
CA ALA A 260 -24.83 -7.66 -6.85
C ALA A 260 -25.80 -8.25 -5.81
N LYS A 261 -27.09 -8.33 -6.16
CA LYS A 261 -28.13 -8.92 -5.31
C LYS A 261 -28.07 -10.45 -5.39
N LYS A 262 -28.44 -11.14 -4.32
CA LYS A 262 -28.58 -12.60 -4.36
C LYS A 262 -29.72 -12.97 -5.30
N ALA A 263 -29.55 -14.00 -6.13
CA ALA A 263 -30.67 -14.58 -6.87
C ALA A 263 -31.77 -14.99 -5.89
N GLY A 264 -32.99 -14.48 -6.13
CA GLY A 264 -34.19 -14.83 -5.38
C GLY A 264 -34.64 -16.25 -5.67
#